data_AF-A0AB38FRR2-F1
#
_entry.id   AF-A0AB38FRR2-F1
#
_cell.length_a   1.000
_cell.length_b   1.000
_cell.length_c   1.000
_cell.angle_alpha   90.00
_cell.angle_beta   90.00
_cell.angle_gamma   90.00
#
_symmetry.space_group_name_H-M   'P 1'
#
loop_
_entity.id
_entity.type
_entity.pdbx_description
1 polymer ?
#
loop_
_entity_poly.entity_id
_entity_poly.type
_entity_poly.pdbx_seq_one_letter_code
_entity_poly.pdbx_strand_id
1 'polypeptide(L)'
;MKLAIGIFLGLFSAGTLAATPETATPWSPGKGVLCDKYICADATGVSIPLTEKYVGKTRADKLKAMGEFDTTSFTFATGLSCDVKEKLCRQDRYYGADGKRSGKINKYYTKVLFGSF
;
A
#
# COMPACT_ATOMS: atom_id res chain seq x y z
N MET A 1 -23.55 -51.28 -38.28
CA MET A 1 -24.18 -49.95 -38.10
C MET A 1 -23.72 -49.40 -36.76
N LYS A 2 -23.31 -48.12 -36.74
CA LYS A 2 -22.74 -47.38 -35.59
C LYS A 2 -23.76 -47.21 -34.46
N LEU A 3 -23.33 -47.23 -33.20
CA LEU A 3 -23.72 -46.21 -32.21
C LEU A 3 -22.69 -46.14 -31.07
N ALA A 4 -22.29 -44.92 -30.74
CA ALA A 4 -21.19 -44.53 -29.87
C ALA A 4 -21.71 -44.00 -28.53
N ILE A 5 -21.04 -44.32 -27.41
CA ILE A 5 -21.14 -43.65 -26.10
C ILE A 5 -19.81 -43.98 -25.41
N GLY A 6 -18.89 -43.10 -25.04
CA GLY A 6 -18.88 -41.67 -24.81
C GLY A 6 -17.85 -41.48 -23.69
N ILE A 7 -16.57 -41.23 -24.05
CA ILE A 7 -15.49 -41.02 -23.09
C ILE A 7 -15.75 -39.68 -22.39
N PHE A 8 -16.28 -39.71 -21.17
CA PHE A 8 -16.36 -38.54 -20.30
C PHE A 8 -14.95 -38.26 -19.75
N LEU A 9 -14.19 -37.44 -20.49
CA LEU A 9 -13.04 -36.72 -19.93
C LEU A 9 -13.58 -35.74 -18.88
N GLY A 10 -13.40 -36.08 -17.61
CA GLY A 10 -13.67 -35.18 -16.50
C GLY A 10 -12.75 -33.96 -16.60
N LEU A 11 -13.32 -32.79 -16.89
CA LEU A 11 -12.64 -31.51 -16.74
C LEU A 11 -12.40 -31.26 -15.25
N PHE A 12 -11.15 -31.42 -14.80
CA PHE A 12 -10.70 -30.83 -13.54
C PHE A 12 -10.57 -29.32 -13.74
N SER A 13 -11.62 -28.57 -13.39
CA SER A 13 -11.53 -27.12 -13.26
C SER A 13 -10.71 -26.79 -12.02
N ALA A 14 -9.42 -26.48 -12.22
CA ALA A 14 -8.61 -25.83 -11.20
C ALA A 14 -9.20 -24.44 -10.94
N GLY A 15 -9.88 -24.28 -9.80
CA GLY A 15 -10.36 -22.99 -9.34
C GLY A 15 -9.18 -22.04 -9.16
N THR A 16 -9.14 -20.98 -9.96
CA THR A 16 -8.21 -19.88 -9.73
C THR A 16 -8.58 -19.22 -8.41
N LEU A 17 -7.72 -19.36 -7.40
CA LEU A 17 -7.79 -18.52 -6.21
C LEU A 17 -7.45 -17.09 -6.64
N ALA A 18 -8.48 -16.32 -7.02
CA ALA A 18 -8.34 -14.88 -7.13
C ALA A 18 -8.05 -14.35 -5.72
N ALA A 19 -6.79 -14.00 -5.46
CA ALA A 19 -6.41 -13.26 -4.27
C ALA A 19 -7.18 -11.95 -4.30
N THR A 20 -8.26 -11.85 -3.52
CA THR A 20 -8.91 -10.57 -3.27
C THR A 20 -7.87 -9.67 -2.62
N PRO A 21 -7.62 -8.46 -3.15
CA PRO A 21 -6.76 -7.52 -2.46
C PRO A 21 -7.44 -7.22 -1.12
N GLU A 22 -6.95 -7.83 -0.05
CA GLU A 22 -7.28 -7.43 1.32
C GLU A 22 -7.22 -5.90 1.35
N THR A 23 -8.30 -5.31 1.82
CA THR A 23 -8.57 -3.87 1.80
C THR A 23 -7.47 -3.12 2.57
N ALA A 24 -6.37 -2.84 1.87
CA ALA A 24 -5.17 -2.22 2.39
C ALA A 24 -5.29 -0.68 2.41
N THR A 25 -6.52 -0.18 2.55
CA THR A 25 -6.84 1.24 2.54
C THR A 25 -6.14 1.92 3.71
N PRO A 26 -5.40 3.00 3.49
CA PRO A 26 -4.75 3.71 4.58
C PRO A 26 -5.77 4.22 5.60
N TRP A 27 -5.45 4.10 6.89
CA TRP A 27 -6.29 4.56 8.00
C TRP A 27 -5.50 5.47 8.95
N SER A 28 -6.20 6.30 9.73
CA SER A 28 -5.59 7.24 10.66
C SER A 28 -5.99 6.92 12.11
N PRO A 29 -5.11 6.30 12.90
CA PRO A 29 -5.40 5.96 14.30
C PRO A 29 -5.20 7.14 15.27
N GLY A 30 -4.70 8.28 14.78
CA GLY A 30 -4.43 9.48 15.56
C GLY A 30 -4.06 10.65 14.67
N LYS A 31 -4.16 11.87 15.20
CA LYS A 31 -3.84 13.10 14.46
C LYS A 31 -2.41 13.05 13.92
N GLY A 32 -2.25 13.27 12.61
CA GLY A 32 -0.95 13.29 11.94
C GLY A 32 -0.34 11.91 11.72
N VAL A 33 -1.07 10.82 11.98
CA VAL A 33 -0.60 9.45 11.75
C VAL A 33 -1.43 8.81 10.64
N LEU A 34 -0.76 8.22 9.67
CA LEU A 34 -1.37 7.45 8.59
C LEU A 34 -0.70 6.08 8.49
N CYS A 35 -1.52 5.03 8.48
CA CYS A 35 -1.06 3.64 8.49
C CYS A 35 -1.70 2.83 7.37
N ASP A 36 -1.01 1.78 6.92
CA ASP A 36 -1.60 0.64 6.23
C ASP A 36 -1.20 -0.67 6.92
N LYS A 37 -1.51 -1.82 6.31
CA LYS A 37 -1.20 -3.14 6.87
C LYS A 37 0.30 -3.46 7.01
N TYR A 38 1.18 -2.58 6.52
CA TYR A 38 2.63 -2.78 6.52
C TYR A 38 3.37 -1.72 7.34
N ILE A 39 2.98 -0.46 7.21
CA ILE A 39 3.73 0.68 7.77
C ILE A 39 2.78 1.72 8.36
N CYS A 40 3.30 2.47 9.33
CA CYS A 40 2.76 3.76 9.74
C CYS A 40 3.77 4.87 9.47
N ALA A 41 3.27 6.04 9.14
CA ALA A 41 4.04 7.25 8.93
C ALA A 41 3.39 8.46 9.61
N ASP A 42 4.20 9.47 9.87
CA ASP A 42 3.77 10.80 10.28
C ASP A 42 4.41 11.87 9.37
N ALA A 43 4.29 13.14 9.76
CA ALA A 43 4.85 14.27 9.01
C ALA A 43 6.39 14.24 8.89
N THR A 44 7.10 13.34 9.59
CA THR A 44 8.56 13.15 9.51
C THR A 44 8.95 11.96 8.63
N GLY A 45 8.02 11.07 8.29
CA GLY A 45 8.25 9.91 7.43
C GLY A 45 7.73 8.60 8.01
N VAL A 46 8.17 7.49 7.41
CA VAL A 46 7.89 6.14 7.90
C VAL A 46 8.47 5.96 9.30
N SER A 47 7.66 5.48 10.25
CA SER A 47 8.00 5.38 11.66
C SER A 47 7.90 3.95 12.17
N ILE A 48 9.03 3.38 12.54
CA ILE A 48 9.12 2.05 13.16
C ILE A 48 8.33 1.99 14.48
N PRO A 49 8.46 2.95 15.42
CA PRO A 49 7.67 2.94 16.66
C PRO A 49 6.15 3.02 16.42
N LEU A 50 5.70 3.84 15.46
CA LEU A 50 4.26 3.91 15.13
C LEU A 50 3.78 2.62 14.47
N THR A 51 4.61 2.01 13.61
CA THR A 51 4.30 0.72 12.99
C THR A 51 4.18 -0.38 14.04
N GLU A 52 5.09 -0.41 15.03
CA GLU A 52 5.02 -1.36 16.14
C GLU A 52 3.73 -1.17 16.95
N LYS A 53 3.38 0.09 17.24
CA LYS A 53 2.21 0.45 18.04
C LYS A 53 0.87 0.12 17.37
N TYR A 54 0.72 0.39 16.08
CA TYR A 54 -0.58 0.35 15.39
C TYR A 54 -0.75 -0.82 14.41
N VAL A 55 0.35 -1.42 13.95
CA VAL A 55 0.32 -2.57 13.03
C VAL A 55 0.82 -3.83 13.71
N GLY A 56 1.85 -3.71 14.56
CA GLY A 56 2.34 -4.78 15.41
C GLY A 56 3.83 -5.08 15.22
N LYS A 57 4.38 -5.76 16.23
CA LYS A 57 5.82 -6.05 16.35
C LYS A 57 6.42 -6.78 15.14
N THR A 58 5.72 -7.78 14.60
CA THR A 58 6.21 -8.54 13.43
C THR A 58 6.45 -7.65 12.21
N ARG A 59 5.64 -6.59 11.99
CA ARG A 59 5.85 -5.65 10.89
C ARG A 59 6.97 -4.67 11.18
N ALA A 60 7.04 -4.17 12.41
CA ALA A 60 8.13 -3.32 12.85
C ALA A 60 9.50 -4.01 12.74
N ASP A 61 9.60 -5.28 13.11
CA ASP A 61 10.85 -6.04 13.03
C ASP A 61 11.28 -6.29 11.58
N LYS A 62 10.32 -6.53 10.67
CA LYS A 62 10.61 -6.59 9.23
C LYS A 62 11.11 -5.26 8.68
N LEU A 63 10.52 -4.15 9.12
CA LEU A 63 10.93 -2.81 8.72
C LEU A 63 12.33 -2.46 9.27
N LYS A 64 12.62 -2.80 10.52
CA LYS A 64 13.96 -2.68 11.13
C LYS A 64 15.00 -3.51 10.36
N ALA A 65 14.65 -4.72 9.93
CA ALA A 65 15.55 -5.61 9.20
C ALA A 65 15.94 -5.10 7.81
N MET A 66 15.25 -4.09 7.27
CA MET A 66 15.63 -3.43 6.01
C MET A 66 16.89 -2.54 6.16
N GLY A 67 17.33 -2.24 7.39
CA GLY A 67 18.46 -1.35 7.64
C GLY A 67 18.11 0.12 7.42
N GLU A 68 19.08 0.91 6.98
CA GLU A 68 18.87 2.33 6.66
C GLU A 68 18.19 2.48 5.29
N PHE A 69 17.11 3.25 5.25
CA PHE A 69 16.38 3.56 4.02
C PHE A 69 15.79 4.98 4.08
N ASP A 70 15.45 5.53 2.93
CA ASP A 70 14.75 6.82 2.86
C ASP A 70 13.31 6.67 3.39
N THR A 71 13.06 7.26 4.56
CA THR A 71 11.74 7.29 5.21
C THR A 71 10.88 8.46 4.73
N THR A 72 11.44 9.42 3.99
CA THR A 72 10.79 10.69 3.62
C THR A 72 9.93 10.57 2.37
N SER A 73 10.11 9.51 1.59
CA SER A 73 9.31 9.17 0.42
C SER A 73 8.84 7.72 0.53
N PHE A 74 7.53 7.51 0.60
CA PHE A 74 6.97 6.18 0.82
C PHE A 74 5.66 5.98 0.06
N THR A 75 5.27 4.73 -0.13
CA THR A 75 4.02 4.35 -0.81
C THR A 75 3.32 3.28 -0.01
N PHE A 76 2.04 3.53 0.32
CA PHE A 76 1.18 2.53 0.93
C PHE A 76 0.76 1.46 -0.09
N ALA A 77 0.25 0.34 0.41
CA ALA A 77 -0.17 -0.83 -0.37
C ALA A 77 -1.22 -0.52 -1.45
N THR A 78 -2.01 0.53 -1.28
CA THR A 78 -2.98 1.02 -2.29
C THR A 78 -2.34 1.76 -3.46
N GLY A 79 -1.03 2.04 -3.39
CA GLY A 79 -0.34 2.91 -4.34
C GLY A 79 -0.41 4.40 -3.99
N LEU A 80 -1.00 4.78 -2.85
CA LEU A 80 -0.92 6.15 -2.33
C LEU A 80 0.53 6.47 -1.95
N SER A 81 1.16 7.39 -2.69
CA SER A 81 2.53 7.81 -2.46
C SER A 81 2.57 9.13 -1.70
N CYS A 82 3.37 9.24 -0.63
CA CYS A 82 3.55 10.48 0.11
C CYS A 82 5.03 10.89 0.11
N ASP A 83 5.25 12.20 0.09
CA ASP A 83 6.56 12.82 0.15
C ASP A 83 6.57 13.90 1.24
N VAL A 84 7.45 13.75 2.22
CA VAL A 84 7.58 14.65 3.37
C VAL A 84 8.17 16.01 2.96
N LYS A 85 9.04 16.04 1.94
CA LYS A 85 9.68 17.28 1.47
C LYS A 85 8.66 18.14 0.71
N GLU A 86 7.83 17.51 -0.11
CA GLU A 86 6.71 18.19 -0.77
C GLU A 86 5.54 18.46 0.18
N LYS A 87 5.43 17.71 1.28
CA LYS A 87 4.26 17.65 2.18
C LYS A 87 2.98 17.30 1.41
N LEU A 88 3.08 16.37 0.47
CA LEU A 88 1.98 15.96 -0.40
C LEU A 88 1.84 14.44 -0.46
N CYS A 89 0.61 13.97 -0.51
CA CYS A 89 0.27 12.61 -0.90
C CYS A 89 -0.42 12.61 -2.26
N ARG A 90 -0.06 11.68 -3.13
CA ARG A 90 -0.55 11.52 -4.51
C ARG A 90 -1.17 10.14 -4.67
N GLN A 91 -2.30 10.08 -5.36
CA GLN A 91 -2.77 8.81 -5.91
C GLN A 91 -1.80 8.37 -6.98
N ASP A 92 -1.46 7.08 -6.97
CA ASP A 92 -0.51 6.40 -7.86
C ASP A 92 0.98 6.78 -7.73
N ARG A 93 1.83 5.92 -8.29
CA ARG A 93 3.30 6.06 -8.32
C ARG A 93 3.80 6.67 -9.64
N TYR A 94 2.93 7.26 -10.46
CA TYR A 94 3.33 7.61 -11.82
C TYR A 94 4.25 8.84 -11.83
N TYR A 95 5.43 8.66 -12.42
CA TYR A 95 6.32 9.77 -12.78
C TYR A 95 5.89 10.29 -14.15
N GLY A 96 5.80 11.61 -14.28
CA GLY A 96 5.49 12.29 -15.53
C GLY A 96 6.62 12.14 -16.54
N ALA A 97 6.36 12.59 -17.77
CA ALA A 97 7.37 12.60 -18.84
C ALA A 97 8.63 13.42 -18.49
N ASP A 98 8.55 14.29 -17.47
CA ASP A 98 9.64 15.07 -16.92
C ASP A 98 10.46 14.33 -15.84
N GLY A 99 10.13 13.07 -15.56
CA GLY A 99 10.75 12.27 -14.49
C GLY A 99 10.36 12.72 -13.09
N LYS A 100 9.38 13.62 -12.93
CA LYS A 100 8.88 14.08 -11.63
C LYS A 100 7.59 13.37 -11.25
N ARG A 101 7.23 13.41 -9.97
CA ARG A 101 5.97 12.82 -9.49
C ARG A 101 4.78 13.55 -10.12
N SER A 102 3.99 12.86 -10.93
CA SER A 102 2.84 13.45 -11.64
C SER A 102 1.48 12.97 -11.13
N GLY A 103 1.45 12.07 -10.14
CA GLY A 103 0.22 11.55 -9.56
C GLY A 103 -0.69 12.67 -9.03
N LYS A 104 -2.01 12.48 -9.18
CA LYS A 104 -3.01 13.44 -8.71
C LYS A 104 -2.90 13.62 -7.21
N ILE A 105 -2.85 14.86 -6.73
CA ILE A 105 -2.79 15.12 -5.28
C ILE A 105 -4.04 14.57 -4.60
N ASN A 106 -3.83 13.74 -3.58
CA ASN A 106 -4.85 13.28 -2.68
C ASN A 106 -4.97 14.27 -1.50
N LYS A 107 -5.90 15.21 -1.63
CA LYS A 107 -6.12 16.27 -0.62
C LYS A 107 -6.46 15.72 0.77
N TYR A 108 -7.22 14.62 0.82
CA TYR A 108 -7.64 14.00 2.08
C TYR A 108 -6.45 13.49 2.88
N TYR A 109 -5.66 12.58 2.31
CA TYR A 109 -4.51 12.00 3.02
C TYR A 109 -3.38 13.00 3.24
N THR A 110 -3.22 13.98 2.33
CA THR A 110 -2.31 15.11 2.53
C THR A 110 -2.67 15.88 3.80
N LYS A 111 -3.95 16.25 3.97
CA LYS A 111 -4.42 16.95 5.16
C LYS A 111 -4.31 16.10 6.43
N VAL A 112 -4.63 14.80 6.34
CA VAL A 112 -4.51 13.87 7.49
C VAL A 112 -3.08 13.78 8.01
N LEU A 113 -2.12 13.64 7.10
CA LEU A 113 -0.72 13.40 7.45
C LEU A 113 0.03 14.70 7.80
N PHE A 114 -0.15 15.76 7.01
CA PHE A 114 0.64 16.98 7.12
C PHE A 114 -0.11 18.19 7.71
N GLY A 115 -1.43 18.08 7.87
CA GLY A 115 -2.26 19.14 8.47
C GLY A 115 -2.62 20.32 7.55
N SER A 116 -2.11 20.36 6.31
CA SER A 116 -2.34 21.46 5.36
C SER A 116 -2.57 20.96 3.93
N PHE A 117 -3.50 21.58 3.21
CA PHE A 117 -3.64 21.51 1.75
C PHE A 117 -4.22 22.83 1.23
#